data_AF-A0A2L0EKQ4-F1
#
_entry.id   AF-A0A2L0EKQ4-F1
#
_cell.length_a   1.000
_cell.length_b   1.000
_cell.length_c   1.000
_cell.angle_alpha   90.00
_cell.angle_beta   90.00
_cell.angle_gamma   90.00
#
_symmetry.space_group_name_H-M   'P 1'
#
loop_
_entity.id
_entity.type
_entity.pdbx_description
1 polymer ?
#
loop_
_entity_poly.entity_id
_entity_poly.type
_entity_poly.pdbx_seq_one_letter_code
_entity_poly.pdbx_strand_id
1 'polypeptide(L)'
;MHQELLDLLLPLDGVPQDPRWHPEGDALFHSLQVFDLARRETADRTLWAAALLHDVGKAFAGADHAEEGADALADVVCPRVLWLVRHHLHLLRAPGPTKRRLRGTRALADLGRLRRWDLGGRSPAAVVTSPEAAVTILLDGADWTLLSIGGEPAYRDDLHKERLA
;
A
#
# COMPACT_ATOMS: atom_id res chain seq x y z
N MET A 1 0.85 -0.91 17.96
CA MET A 1 0.25 -0.43 16.70
C MET A 1 0.77 0.92 16.22
N HIS A 2 0.58 2.05 16.92
CA HIS A 2 1.11 3.35 16.43
C HIS A 2 2.63 3.30 16.19
N GLN A 3 3.39 2.86 17.21
CA GLN A 3 4.83 2.67 17.08
C GLN A 3 5.20 1.61 16.04
N GLU A 4 4.51 0.46 16.01
CA GLU A 4 4.76 -0.62 15.01
C GLU A 4 4.64 -0.12 13.57
N LEU A 5 3.65 0.73 13.28
CA LEU A 5 3.49 1.31 11.94
C LEU A 5 4.60 2.32 11.63
N LEU A 6 5.02 3.11 12.61
CA LEU A 6 6.16 4.02 12.42
C LEU A 6 7.47 3.26 12.22
N ASP A 7 7.69 2.17 12.96
CA ASP A 7 8.87 1.31 12.83
C ASP A 7 8.98 0.67 11.44
N LEU A 8 7.85 0.47 10.75
CA LEU A 8 7.81 -0.02 9.36
C LEU A 8 7.90 1.10 8.32
N LEU A 9 7.40 2.30 8.63
CA LEU A 9 7.30 3.40 7.69
C LEU A 9 8.56 4.26 7.64
N LEU A 10 9.15 4.59 8.81
CA LEU A 10 10.34 5.45 8.91
C LEU A 10 11.57 4.87 8.20
N PRO A 11 11.81 3.55 8.14
CA PRO A 11 12.90 2.98 7.35
C PRO A 11 12.85 3.27 5.84
N LEU A 12 11.72 3.78 5.31
CA LEU A 12 11.65 4.24 3.93
C LEU A 12 12.34 5.60 3.70
N ASP A 13 12.64 6.34 4.76
CA ASP A 13 13.31 7.65 4.65
C ASP A 13 14.71 7.51 4.07
N GLY A 14 14.97 8.22 2.98
CA GLY A 14 16.21 8.16 2.24
C GLY A 14 16.34 6.94 1.34
N VAL A 15 15.33 6.06 1.24
CA VAL A 15 15.36 4.92 0.31
C VAL A 15 15.15 5.43 -1.11
N PRO A 16 16.19 5.39 -1.97
CA PRO A 16 16.14 6.01 -3.29
C PRO A 16 15.17 5.27 -4.20
N GLN A 17 14.39 6.04 -4.96
CA GLN A 17 13.56 5.54 -6.04
C GLN A 17 14.22 5.79 -7.40
N ASP A 18 13.96 4.92 -8.39
CA ASP A 18 14.45 5.12 -9.76
C ASP A 18 13.85 6.43 -10.33
N PRO A 19 14.68 7.48 -10.57
CA PRO A 19 14.18 8.80 -11.01
C PRO A 19 13.45 8.76 -12.36
N ARG A 20 13.65 7.70 -13.16
CA ARG A 20 12.94 7.52 -14.42
C ARG A 20 11.44 7.31 -14.23
N TRP A 21 11.08 6.67 -13.12
CA TRP A 21 9.69 6.28 -12.82
C TRP A 21 9.12 7.03 -11.61
N HIS A 22 10.00 7.48 -10.72
CA HIS A 22 9.71 8.11 -9.45
C HIS A 22 10.57 9.38 -9.31
N PRO A 23 10.23 10.46 -10.04
CA PRO A 23 10.99 11.71 -10.01
C PRO A 23 10.99 12.40 -8.64
N GLU A 24 10.10 12.02 -7.73
CA GLU A 24 10.05 12.42 -6.32
C GLU A 24 11.21 11.86 -5.49
N GLY A 25 11.88 10.82 -5.98
CA GLY A 25 13.18 10.35 -5.49
C GLY A 25 13.21 9.54 -4.19
N ASP A 26 12.24 9.71 -3.30
CA ASP A 26 12.24 9.12 -1.95
C ASP A 26 10.99 8.27 -1.67
N ALA A 27 11.19 7.08 -1.08
CA ALA A 27 10.12 6.11 -0.85
C ALA A 27 9.14 6.52 0.27
N LEU A 28 9.62 7.16 1.33
CA LEU A 28 8.77 7.65 2.41
C LEU A 28 7.91 8.82 1.89
N PHE A 29 8.56 9.78 1.22
CA PHE A 29 7.89 10.90 0.58
C PHE A 29 6.84 10.42 -0.42
N HIS A 30 7.15 9.42 -1.25
CA HIS A 30 6.19 8.78 -2.14
C HIS A 30 4.98 8.21 -1.37
N SER A 31 5.23 7.38 -0.35
CA SER A 31 4.18 6.72 0.44
C SER A 31 3.23 7.73 1.09
N LEU A 32 3.75 8.86 1.59
CA LEU A 32 2.95 9.94 2.17
C LEU A 32 2.08 10.65 1.12
N GLN A 33 2.57 10.85 -0.11
CA GLN A 33 1.75 11.38 -1.21
C GLN A 33 0.60 10.44 -1.55
N VAL A 34 0.87 9.14 -1.66
CA VAL A 34 -0.12 8.12 -2.00
C VAL A 34 -1.21 8.04 -0.92
N PHE A 35 -0.82 8.12 0.35
CA PHE A 35 -1.75 8.24 1.48
C PHE A 35 -2.65 9.48 1.39
N ASP A 36 -2.08 10.65 1.13
CA ASP A 36 -2.86 11.89 1.01
C ASP A 36 -3.85 11.86 -0.16
N LEU A 37 -3.48 11.22 -1.29
CA LEU A 37 -4.40 11.00 -2.42
C LEU A 37 -5.56 10.08 -2.03
N ALA A 38 -5.28 8.98 -1.35
CA ALA A 38 -6.32 8.06 -0.88
C ALA A 38 -7.31 8.75 0.07
N ARG A 39 -6.80 9.54 1.01
CA ARG A 39 -7.59 10.29 2.00
C ARG A 39 -8.53 11.32 1.39
N ARG A 40 -8.15 11.91 0.26
CA ARG A 40 -8.99 12.86 -0.48
C ARG A 40 -10.12 12.17 -1.26
N GLU A 41 -9.98 10.88 -1.59
CA GLU A 41 -10.92 10.16 -2.47
C GLU A 41 -11.89 9.23 -1.73
N THR A 42 -11.57 8.78 -0.50
CA THR A 42 -12.37 7.80 0.23
C THR A 42 -12.25 7.98 1.73
N ALA A 43 -13.24 7.49 2.49
CA ALA A 43 -13.19 7.37 3.96
C ALA A 43 -12.79 5.96 4.43
N ASP A 44 -12.48 5.06 3.48
CA ASP A 44 -12.10 3.67 3.76
C ASP A 44 -10.67 3.61 4.32
N ARG A 45 -10.54 3.43 5.64
CA ARG A 45 -9.25 3.39 6.33
C ARG A 45 -8.37 2.20 5.92
N THR A 46 -8.95 1.09 5.48
CA THR A 46 -8.19 -0.05 4.96
C THR A 46 -7.48 0.33 3.67
N LEU A 47 -8.12 1.13 2.81
CA LEU A 47 -7.48 1.69 1.62
C LEU A 47 -6.42 2.75 1.96
N TRP A 48 -6.62 3.55 3.00
CA TRP A 48 -5.61 4.48 3.47
C TRP A 48 -4.37 3.75 4.00
N ALA A 49 -4.55 2.71 4.81
CA ALA A 49 -3.47 1.88 5.32
C ALA A 49 -2.70 1.22 4.16
N ALA A 50 -3.41 0.61 3.20
CA ALA A 50 -2.76 0.03 2.02
C ALA A 50 -1.98 1.08 1.22
N ALA A 51 -2.53 2.29 1.04
CA ALA A 51 -1.84 3.39 0.36
C ALA A 51 -0.56 3.82 1.07
N LEU A 52 -0.61 3.99 2.39
CA LEU A 52 0.54 4.40 3.21
C LEU A 52 1.63 3.32 3.26
N LEU A 53 1.25 2.04 3.24
CA LEU A 53 2.14 0.93 3.55
C LEU A 53 2.55 0.09 2.33
N HIS A 54 2.05 0.37 1.13
CA HIS A 54 2.26 -0.51 -0.04
C HIS A 54 3.72 -0.78 -0.39
N ASP A 55 4.61 0.15 -0.04
CA ASP A 55 6.03 0.13 -0.41
C ASP A 55 6.97 -0.11 0.78
N VAL A 56 6.47 -0.41 2.00
CA VAL A 56 7.32 -0.64 3.19
C VAL A 56 8.38 -1.72 2.98
N GLY A 57 8.11 -2.67 2.08
CA GLY A 57 9.07 -3.70 1.73
C GLY A 57 10.35 -3.19 1.06
N LYS A 58 10.35 -1.96 0.53
CA LYS A 58 11.55 -1.34 -0.08
C LYS A 58 12.63 -0.98 0.94
N ALA A 59 12.28 -0.91 2.22
CA ALA A 59 13.26 -0.79 3.29
C ALA A 59 14.09 -2.06 3.47
N PHE A 60 13.61 -3.20 2.95
CA PHE A 60 14.34 -4.46 2.98
C PHE A 60 15.20 -4.61 1.73
N ALA A 61 16.35 -5.28 1.86
CA ALA A 61 17.32 -5.45 0.76
C ALA A 61 16.95 -6.57 -0.24
N GLY A 62 15.70 -7.03 -0.24
CA GLY A 62 15.27 -8.15 -1.06
C GLY A 62 14.72 -7.76 -2.43
N ALA A 63 14.39 -8.78 -3.22
CA ALA A 63 14.09 -8.61 -4.65
C ALA A 63 12.60 -8.40 -4.93
N ASP A 64 11.70 -8.77 -4.02
CA ASP A 64 10.26 -8.59 -4.19
C ASP A 64 9.63 -7.87 -3.00
N HIS A 65 9.76 -6.55 -3.02
CA HIS A 65 9.29 -5.68 -1.94
C HIS A 65 7.79 -5.80 -1.64
N ALA A 66 6.98 -6.22 -2.62
CA ALA A 66 5.56 -6.41 -2.41
C ALA A 66 5.27 -7.61 -1.47
N GLU A 67 6.00 -8.72 -1.65
CA GLU A 67 5.90 -9.88 -0.78
C GLU A 67 6.51 -9.59 0.59
N GLU A 68 7.73 -9.06 0.60
CA GLU A 68 8.46 -8.80 1.85
C GLU A 68 7.75 -7.75 2.72
N GLY A 69 7.20 -6.71 2.08
CA GLY A 69 6.39 -5.71 2.77
C GLY A 69 5.09 -6.30 3.32
N ALA A 70 4.43 -7.18 2.56
CA ALA A 70 3.26 -7.89 3.04
C ALA A 70 3.61 -8.78 4.25
N ASP A 71 4.66 -9.59 4.15
CA ASP A 71 5.07 -10.48 5.24
C ASP A 71 5.44 -9.70 6.52
N ALA A 72 6.10 -8.56 6.40
CA ALA A 72 6.40 -7.67 7.54
C ALA A 72 5.13 -7.08 8.20
N LEU A 73 4.04 -6.97 7.45
CA LEU A 73 2.76 -6.42 7.91
C LEU A 73 1.80 -7.49 8.47
N ALA A 74 2.08 -8.78 8.27
CA ALA A 74 1.14 -9.86 8.49
C ALA A 74 0.55 -9.90 9.93
N ASP A 75 1.36 -9.52 10.92
CA ASP A 75 0.97 -9.49 12.33
C ASP A 75 0.56 -8.10 12.83
N VAL A 76 0.50 -7.09 11.94
CA VAL A 76 0.22 -5.69 12.30
C VAL A 76 -1.13 -5.24 11.76
N VAL A 77 -1.47 -5.64 10.53
CA VAL A 77 -2.65 -5.11 9.81
C VAL A 77 -3.64 -6.22 9.43
N CYS A 78 -4.85 -5.82 9.05
CA CYS A 78 -5.88 -6.77 8.65
C CYS A 78 -5.55 -7.47 7.31
N PRO A 79 -6.10 -8.67 7.08
CA PRO A 79 -5.86 -9.45 5.87
C PRO A 79 -6.17 -8.71 4.54
N ARG A 80 -7.12 -7.77 4.52
CA ARG A 80 -7.40 -6.95 3.32
C ARG A 80 -6.26 -5.98 2.98
N VAL A 81 -5.64 -5.33 3.98
CA VAL A 81 -4.45 -4.49 3.76
C VAL A 81 -3.32 -5.37 3.22
N LEU A 82 -3.07 -6.49 3.89
CA LEU A 82 -2.04 -7.45 3.51
C LEU A 82 -2.17 -7.88 2.04
N TRP A 83 -3.38 -8.24 1.61
CA TRP A 83 -3.66 -8.60 0.22
C TRP A 83 -3.36 -7.45 -0.74
N LEU A 84 -3.77 -6.23 -0.42
CA LEU A 84 -3.56 -5.07 -1.29
C LEU A 84 -2.06 -4.74 -1.44
N VAL A 85 -1.31 -4.77 -0.34
CA VAL A 85 0.16 -4.57 -0.35
C VAL A 85 0.82 -5.67 -1.16
N ARG A 86 0.52 -6.94 -0.90
CA ARG A 86 1.11 -8.07 -1.65
C ARG A 86 0.88 -7.96 -3.15
N HIS A 87 -0.31 -7.52 -3.55
CA HIS A 87 -0.71 -7.54 -4.95
C HIS A 87 -0.57 -6.21 -5.70
N HIS A 88 -0.10 -5.12 -5.07
CA HIS A 88 -0.14 -3.77 -5.64
C HIS A 88 0.52 -3.63 -7.03
N LEU A 89 1.54 -4.43 -7.33
CA LEU A 89 2.24 -4.41 -8.62
C LEU A 89 1.56 -5.22 -9.73
N HIS A 90 0.53 -6.02 -9.45
CA HIS A 90 -0.06 -6.91 -10.45
C HIS A 90 -0.69 -6.15 -11.63
N LEU A 91 -1.33 -5.01 -11.37
CA LEU A 91 -1.85 -4.15 -12.43
C LEU A 91 -0.76 -3.46 -13.26
N LEU A 92 0.47 -3.37 -12.74
CA LEU A 92 1.64 -2.91 -13.49
C LEU A 92 2.28 -4.04 -14.28
N ARG A 93 2.59 -5.16 -13.61
CA ARG A 93 3.32 -6.31 -14.18
C ARG A 93 2.48 -7.10 -15.20
N ALA A 94 1.16 -7.25 -14.97
CA ALA A 94 0.28 -8.08 -15.80
C ALA A 94 -1.18 -7.56 -15.89
N PRO A 95 -1.42 -6.35 -16.43
CA PRO A 95 -2.73 -5.70 -16.39
C PRO A 95 -3.87 -6.51 -17.02
N GLY A 96 -3.65 -7.14 -18.18
CA GLY A 96 -4.68 -7.91 -18.89
C GLY A 96 -5.15 -9.13 -18.10
N PRO A 97 -4.23 -10.04 -17.73
CA PRO A 97 -4.57 -11.19 -16.89
C PRO A 97 -5.18 -10.82 -15.54
N THR A 98 -4.62 -9.84 -14.83
CA THR A 98 -5.15 -9.40 -13.53
C THR A 98 -6.58 -8.87 -13.67
N LYS A 99 -6.85 -8.00 -14.66
CA LYS A 99 -8.21 -7.48 -14.92
C LYS A 99 -9.19 -8.57 -15.32
N ARG A 100 -8.75 -9.57 -16.09
CA ARG A 100 -9.60 -10.71 -16.49
C ARG A 100 -10.00 -11.54 -15.26
N ARG A 101 -9.03 -11.84 -14.40
CA ARG A 101 -9.23 -12.68 -13.21
C ARG A 101 -10.10 -12.02 -12.16
N LEU A 102 -9.89 -10.74 -11.90
CA LEU A 102 -10.63 -9.99 -10.89
C LEU A 102 -11.86 -9.25 -11.46
N ARG A 103 -12.32 -9.62 -12.66
CA ARG A 103 -13.41 -8.91 -13.33
C ARG A 103 -14.67 -8.92 -12.47
N GLY A 104 -15.20 -7.72 -12.20
CA GLY A 104 -16.44 -7.56 -11.43
C GLY A 104 -16.28 -7.74 -9.92
N THR A 105 -15.05 -7.87 -9.40
CA THR A 105 -14.80 -8.00 -7.96
C THR A 105 -14.43 -6.67 -7.33
N ARG A 106 -14.66 -6.53 -6.02
CA ARG A 106 -14.17 -5.40 -5.21
C ARG A 106 -12.65 -5.33 -5.22
N ALA A 107 -11.97 -6.47 -5.26
CA ALA A 107 -10.51 -6.54 -5.31
C ALA A 107 -9.93 -5.78 -6.51
N LEU A 108 -10.54 -5.90 -7.70
CA LEU A 108 -10.10 -5.13 -8.87
C LEU A 108 -10.31 -3.63 -8.69
N ALA A 109 -11.45 -3.24 -8.12
CA ALA A 109 -11.77 -1.84 -7.88
C ALA A 109 -10.73 -1.22 -6.94
N ASP A 110 -10.49 -1.86 -5.80
CA ASP A 110 -9.54 -1.41 -4.79
C ASP A 110 -8.09 -1.39 -5.29
N LEU A 111 -7.64 -2.47 -5.93
CA LEU A 111 -6.30 -2.55 -6.50
C LEU A 111 -6.11 -1.48 -7.58
N GLY A 112 -7.16 -1.22 -8.36
CA GLY A 112 -7.20 -0.15 -9.35
C GLY A 112 -7.13 1.24 -8.72
N ARG A 113 -7.72 1.46 -7.54
CA ARG A 113 -7.59 2.72 -6.79
C ARG A 113 -6.17 2.89 -6.28
N LEU A 114 -5.64 1.87 -5.59
CA LEU A 114 -4.27 1.89 -5.07
C LEU A 114 -3.24 2.19 -6.17
N ARG A 115 -3.34 1.51 -7.32
CA ARG A 115 -2.43 1.76 -8.45
C ARG A 115 -2.56 3.17 -9.02
N ARG A 116 -3.76 3.76 -9.03
CA ARG A 116 -3.93 5.16 -9.47
C ARG A 116 -3.28 6.14 -8.50
N TRP A 117 -3.40 5.90 -7.20
CA TRP A 117 -2.76 6.75 -6.19
C TRP A 117 -1.24 6.61 -6.22
N ASP A 118 -0.68 5.40 -6.35
CA ASP A 118 0.76 5.15 -6.56
C ASP A 118 1.28 5.91 -7.79
N LEU A 119 0.57 5.86 -8.92
CA LEU A 119 0.93 6.67 -10.08
C LEU A 119 0.83 8.18 -9.83
N GLY A 120 -0.15 8.62 -9.04
CA GLY A 120 -0.36 10.03 -8.70
C GLY A 120 0.63 10.59 -7.68
N GLY A 121 1.19 9.74 -6.81
CA GLY A 121 2.11 10.11 -5.73
C GLY A 121 3.55 10.35 -6.19
N ARG A 122 3.73 10.73 -7.46
CA ARG A 122 5.04 10.87 -8.13
C ARG A 122 5.40 12.31 -8.42
N SER A 123 4.98 13.22 -7.54
CA SER A 123 5.19 14.66 -7.71
C SER A 123 6.40 15.12 -6.89
N PRO A 124 7.46 15.67 -7.52
CA PRO A 124 8.57 16.27 -6.80
C PRO A 124 8.20 17.54 -6.03
N ALA A 125 7.05 18.15 -6.37
CA ALA A 125 6.59 19.40 -5.78
C ALA A 125 5.45 19.20 -4.77
N ALA A 126 5.16 17.94 -4.37
CA ALA A 126 4.12 17.68 -3.40
C ALA A 126 4.47 18.25 -2.02
N VAL A 127 3.42 18.66 -1.31
CA VAL A 127 3.49 18.92 0.13
C VAL A 127 2.76 17.77 0.80
N VAL A 128 3.45 17.08 1.71
CA VAL A 128 2.93 15.93 2.44
C VAL A 128 2.92 16.21 3.94
N THR A 129 2.09 15.48 4.66
CA THR A 129 2.12 15.42 6.12
C THR A 129 3.37 14.69 6.63
N SER A 130 3.69 14.80 7.93
CA SER A 130 4.73 13.96 8.55
C SER A 130 4.25 12.50 8.72
N PRO A 131 5.17 11.52 8.85
CA PRO A 131 4.83 10.12 9.15
C PRO A 131 3.99 9.96 10.41
N GLU A 132 4.34 10.67 11.49
CA GLU A 132 3.63 10.62 12.78
C GLU A 132 2.22 11.14 12.65
N ALA A 133 2.04 12.23 11.90
CA ALA A 133 0.73 12.79 11.61
C ALA A 133 -0.09 11.87 10.68
N ALA A 134 0.53 11.23 9.67
CA ALA A 134 -0.14 10.26 8.81
C ALA A 134 -0.65 9.05 9.60
N VAL A 135 0.19 8.46 10.45
CA VAL A 135 -0.21 7.37 11.34
C VAL A 135 -1.29 7.85 12.30
N THR A 136 -1.13 9.00 12.93
CA THR A 136 -2.15 9.56 13.84
C THR A 136 -3.49 9.76 13.14
N ILE A 137 -3.52 10.26 11.91
CA ILE A 137 -4.75 10.44 11.11
C ILE A 137 -5.36 9.09 10.74
N LEU A 138 -4.53 8.14 10.29
CA LEU A 138 -4.98 6.77 10.03
C LEU A 138 -5.60 6.17 11.29
N LEU A 139 -5.04 6.53 12.45
CA LEU A 139 -5.47 6.07 13.75
C LEU A 139 -6.53 6.92 14.46
N ASP A 140 -6.96 8.02 13.89
CA ASP A 140 -7.94 8.84 14.56
C ASP A 140 -9.33 8.23 14.37
N GLY A 141 -10.09 8.01 15.43
CA GLY A 141 -11.48 7.54 15.40
C GLY A 141 -11.73 6.22 14.65
N ALA A 142 -10.71 5.36 14.49
CA ALA A 142 -10.84 4.06 13.85
C ALA A 142 -11.32 2.99 14.84
N ASP A 143 -12.24 2.13 14.41
CA ASP A 143 -12.44 0.85 15.08
C ASP A 143 -11.25 -0.05 14.75
N TRP A 144 -10.30 -0.09 15.68
CA TRP A 144 -9.05 -0.83 15.56
C TRP A 144 -9.22 -2.30 15.27
N THR A 145 -10.37 -2.88 15.65
CA THR A 145 -10.65 -4.27 15.37
C THR A 145 -10.64 -4.55 13.87
N LEU A 146 -11.08 -3.59 13.03
CA LEU A 146 -11.17 -3.74 11.58
C LEU A 146 -9.83 -3.64 10.84
N LEU A 147 -8.88 -2.90 11.41
CA LEU A 147 -7.53 -2.73 10.85
C LEU A 147 -6.50 -3.70 11.43
N SER A 148 -6.84 -4.43 12.50
CA SER A 148 -5.98 -5.44 13.12
C SER A 148 -6.12 -6.83 12.48
N ILE A 149 -5.30 -7.79 12.90
CA ILE A 149 -5.22 -9.17 12.36
C ILE A 149 -6.60 -9.85 12.22
N GLY A 150 -7.52 -9.61 13.15
CA GLY A 150 -8.88 -10.19 13.15
C GLY A 150 -9.93 -9.40 12.34
N GLY A 151 -9.51 -8.34 11.65
CA GLY A 151 -10.38 -7.37 10.99
C GLY A 151 -10.87 -7.80 9.61
N GLU A 152 -10.81 -6.88 8.64
CA GLU A 152 -11.34 -7.15 7.30
C GLU A 152 -10.62 -8.33 6.61
N PRO A 153 -11.37 -9.36 6.15
CA PRO A 153 -10.78 -10.53 5.54
C PRO A 153 -10.13 -10.21 4.20
N ALA A 154 -9.14 -11.01 3.82
CA ALA A 154 -8.49 -10.91 2.52
C ALA A 154 -9.51 -11.18 1.39
N TYR A 155 -9.20 -10.68 0.20
CA TYR A 155 -9.94 -11.07 -0.98
C TYR A 155 -9.75 -12.56 -1.26
N ARG A 156 -10.82 -13.22 -1.76
CA ARG A 156 -10.81 -14.66 -2.04
C ARG A 156 -9.81 -15.05 -3.13
N ASP A 157 -9.50 -14.13 -4.03
CA ASP A 157 -8.64 -14.36 -5.19
C ASP A 157 -7.16 -14.06 -4.86
N ASP A 158 -6.39 -15.08 -4.52
CA ASP A 158 -4.92 -14.95 -4.40
C ASP A 158 -4.26 -15.04 -5.77
N LEU A 159 -3.69 -13.93 -6.25
CA LEU A 159 -3.12 -13.84 -7.59
C LEU A 159 -1.87 -14.70 -7.82
N HIS A 160 -1.18 -15.21 -6.78
CA HIS A 160 0.01 -16.05 -6.92
C HIS A 160 -0.31 -17.49 -7.34
N LYS A 161 -1.54 -17.97 -7.09
CA LYS A 161 -1.86 -19.41 -7.18
C LYS A 161 -1.88 -20.00 -8.59
N GLU A 162 -1.76 -19.20 -9.65
CA GLU A 162 -1.61 -19.72 -11.01
C GLU A 162 -0.65 -18.83 -11.81
N ARG A 163 0.44 -19.45 -12.30
CA ARG A 163 1.42 -18.82 -13.17
C ARG A 163 0.66 -18.23 -14.36
N LEU A 164 0.80 -16.93 -14.55
CA LEU A 164 0.24 -16.23 -15.71
C LEU A 164 0.79 -16.91 -16.96
N ALA A 165 -0.08 -17.71 -17.60
CA ALA A 165 0.22 -18.41 -18.84
C ALA A 165 0.53 -17.43 -19.96
#